data_AF-A0A2V6TZ14-F1
#
_entry.id   AF-A0A2V6TZ14-F1
#
_cell.length_a   1.000
_cell.length_b   1.000
_cell.length_c   1.000
_cell.angle_alpha   90.00
_cell.angle_beta   90.00
_cell.angle_gamma   90.00
#
_symmetry.space_group_name_H-M   'P 1'
#
loop_
_entity.id
_entity.type
_entity.pdbx_description
1 polymer ?
#
loop_
_entity_poly.entity_id
_entity_poly.type
_entity_poly.pdbx_seq_one_letter_code
_entity_poly.pdbx_strand_id
1 'polypeptide(L)'
;MGTQLYEYLVTEGRLTETYPAFLKAVLLAAVPEPGPWVQARIIHSKDDTRVFQRPTPRLGETEQTAKRFLAENQRFTEHTFSASLPPLTSRFFLIQAELKDAHGVEVKLKIDGAPSDSGLVVTVPAAGKATKVEARRLSAEGTALPGIGRDHRAVWFAVFNADAERETQFQLGLTLRKDVRGMKK
;
A
#
# COMPACT_ATOMS: atom_id res chain seq x y z
N MET A 1 33.86 -7.95 4.15
CA MET A 1 33.28 -6.69 4.65
C MET A 1 31.76 -6.63 4.51
N GLY A 2 31.17 -6.89 3.33
CA GLY A 2 29.70 -6.77 3.15
C GLY A 2 28.85 -7.63 4.11
N THR A 3 29.17 -8.92 4.25
CA THR A 3 28.43 -9.84 5.15
C THR A 3 28.56 -9.47 6.62
N GLN A 4 29.77 -9.17 7.09
CA GLN A 4 30.00 -8.77 8.48
C GLN A 4 29.31 -7.45 8.84
N LEU A 5 29.28 -6.47 7.91
CA LEU A 5 28.53 -5.25 8.12
C LEU A 5 27.02 -5.52 8.16
N TYR A 6 26.53 -6.37 7.26
CA TYR A 6 25.12 -6.76 7.25
C TYR A 6 24.71 -7.43 8.57
N GLU A 7 25.47 -8.43 9.02
CA GLU A 7 25.26 -9.10 10.30
C GLU A 7 25.26 -8.11 11.45
N TYR A 8 26.25 -7.21 11.51
CA TYR A 8 26.31 -6.17 12.54
C TYR A 8 25.09 -5.25 12.51
N LEU A 9 24.61 -4.84 11.33
CA LEU A 9 23.41 -4.00 11.23
C LEU A 9 22.14 -4.77 11.64
N VAL A 10 22.05 -6.06 11.32
CA VAL A 10 20.93 -6.91 11.74
C VAL A 10 20.92 -7.09 13.26
N THR A 11 22.06 -7.43 13.87
CA THR A 11 22.15 -7.74 15.29
C THR A 11 22.25 -6.48 16.16
N GLU A 12 23.29 -5.66 15.96
CA GLU A 12 23.58 -4.48 16.77
C GLU A 12 22.76 -3.27 16.32
N GLY A 13 22.57 -3.13 15.00
CA GLY A 13 21.72 -2.09 14.41
C GLY A 13 20.22 -2.36 14.53
N ARG A 14 19.82 -3.58 14.95
CA ARG A 14 18.43 -3.98 15.18
C ARG A 14 17.54 -3.69 13.97
N LEU A 15 18.04 -4.03 12.78
CA LEU A 15 17.36 -3.71 11.52
C LEU A 15 15.94 -4.29 11.49
N THR A 16 15.75 -5.53 11.96
CA THR A 16 14.43 -6.18 12.03
C THR A 16 13.40 -5.32 12.77
N GLU A 17 13.78 -4.71 13.90
CA GLU A 17 12.86 -3.88 14.70
C GLU A 17 12.72 -2.45 14.19
N THR A 18 13.79 -1.90 13.62
CA THR A 18 13.82 -0.49 13.17
C THR A 18 13.30 -0.31 11.74
N TYR A 19 13.31 -1.35 10.92
CA TYR A 19 12.91 -1.31 9.52
C TYR A 19 11.48 -0.76 9.29
N PRO A 20 10.45 -1.13 10.08
CA PRO A 20 9.12 -0.53 9.94
C PRO A 20 9.10 0.98 10.20
N ALA A 21 9.91 1.47 11.15
CA ALA A 21 10.00 2.89 11.46
C ALA A 21 10.72 3.66 10.34
N PHE A 22 11.77 3.06 9.79
CA PHE A 22 12.44 3.57 8.59
C PHE A 22 11.46 3.70 7.41
N LEU A 23 10.69 2.65 7.11
CA LEU A 23 9.70 2.68 6.03
C LEU A 23 8.61 3.74 6.27
N LYS A 24 8.20 3.94 7.51
CA LYS A 24 7.29 5.03 7.88
C LYS A 24 7.86 6.40 7.51
N ALA A 25 9.14 6.65 7.81
CA ALA A 25 9.80 7.90 7.43
C ALA A 25 9.89 8.06 5.89
N VAL A 26 10.28 7.01 5.17
CA VAL A 26 10.34 6.99 3.70
C VAL A 26 8.98 7.29 3.08
N LEU A 27 7.92 6.62 3.56
CA LEU A 27 6.56 6.80 3.03
C LEU A 27 6.05 8.22 3.25
N LEU A 28 6.30 8.81 4.42
CA LEU A 28 5.91 10.18 4.73
C LEU A 28 6.69 11.22 3.91
N ALA A 29 7.97 10.97 3.64
CA ALA A 29 8.79 11.85 2.81
C ALA A 29 8.40 11.79 1.31
N ALA A 30 7.87 10.67 0.84
CA ALA A 30 7.46 10.48 -0.55
C ALA A 30 6.09 11.09 -0.89
N VAL A 31 5.18 11.15 0.08
CA VAL A 31 3.83 11.68 -0.14
C VAL A 31 3.90 13.17 -0.50
N PRO A 32 3.14 13.64 -1.51
CA PRO A 32 2.06 12.93 -2.21
C PRO A 32 2.44 12.35 -3.58
N GLU A 33 3.69 12.45 -4.00
CA GLU A 33 4.09 12.18 -5.40
C GLU A 33 4.59 10.74 -5.58
N PRO A 34 3.88 9.89 -6.35
CA PRO A 34 4.34 8.53 -6.64
C PRO A 34 5.64 8.53 -7.43
N GLY A 35 6.69 7.99 -6.81
CA GLY A 35 7.94 7.68 -7.49
C GLY A 35 7.85 6.42 -8.34
N PRO A 36 8.89 6.14 -9.16
CA PRO A 36 8.97 4.97 -10.04
C PRO A 36 9.21 3.65 -9.28
N TRP A 37 8.93 3.59 -7.98
CA TRP A 37 9.03 2.39 -7.13
C TRP A 37 7.66 1.90 -6.64
N VAL A 38 6.58 2.60 -7.01
CA VAL A 38 5.21 2.11 -6.79
C VAL A 38 4.93 0.92 -7.72
N GLN A 39 4.56 -0.21 -7.12
CA GLN A 39 4.34 -1.49 -7.80
C GLN A 39 3.02 -1.50 -8.57
N ALA A 40 1.97 -0.98 -7.94
CA ALA A 40 0.65 -0.86 -8.55
C ALA A 40 -0.10 0.37 -8.06
N ARG A 41 -0.95 0.91 -8.93
CA ARG A 41 -1.76 2.10 -8.71
C ARG A 41 -3.18 1.85 -9.17
N ILE A 42 -4.14 2.18 -8.32
CA ILE A 42 -5.56 2.20 -8.67
C ILE A 42 -5.98 3.67 -8.78
N ILE A 43 -6.55 4.06 -9.93
CA ILE A 43 -7.20 5.36 -10.11
C ILE A 43 -8.70 5.11 -10.21
N HIS A 44 -9.45 5.65 -9.27
CA HIS A 44 -10.89 5.55 -9.22
C HIS A 44 -11.53 6.89 -9.58
N SER A 45 -12.33 6.92 -10.63
CA SER A 45 -13.09 8.10 -11.04
C SER A 45 -14.59 7.82 -10.91
N LYS A 46 -15.43 8.80 -11.28
CA LYS A 46 -16.88 8.58 -11.38
C LYS A 46 -17.22 7.49 -12.41
N ASP A 47 -16.51 7.47 -13.54
CA ASP A 47 -16.90 6.69 -14.71
C ASP A 47 -16.21 5.34 -14.78
N ASP A 48 -15.01 5.21 -14.21
CA ASP A 48 -14.20 4.01 -14.29
C ASP A 48 -13.28 3.77 -13.08
N THR A 49 -12.74 2.56 -13.01
CA THR A 49 -11.60 2.22 -12.17
C THR A 49 -10.48 1.72 -13.06
N ARG A 50 -9.28 2.28 -12.94
CA ARG A 50 -8.10 1.88 -13.69
C ARG A 50 -7.07 1.29 -12.73
N VAL A 51 -6.61 0.08 -13.01
CA VAL A 51 -5.57 -0.59 -12.22
C VAL A 51 -4.32 -0.70 -13.08
N PHE A 52 -3.27 -0.02 -12.67
CA PHE A 52 -1.95 -0.04 -13.25
C PHE A 52 -1.07 -0.97 -12.42
N GLN A 53 -0.42 -1.92 -13.06
CA GLN A 53 0.48 -2.85 -12.38
C GLN A 53 1.66 -3.15 -13.29
N ARG A 54 2.85 -3.21 -12.69
CA ARG A 54 4.04 -3.70 -13.40
C ARG A 54 3.91 -5.19 -13.67
N PRO A 55 4.25 -5.66 -14.88
CA PRO A 55 4.12 -7.06 -15.25
C PRO A 55 5.05 -7.95 -14.41
N THR A 56 6.18 -7.43 -13.93
CA THR A 56 7.13 -8.17 -13.11
C THR A 56 7.47 -7.43 -11.80
N PRO A 57 8.02 -8.14 -10.80
CA PRO A 57 8.55 -7.49 -9.59
C PRO A 57 9.96 -6.91 -9.79
N ARG A 58 10.47 -6.83 -11.04
CA ARG A 58 11.82 -6.32 -11.32
C ARG A 58 11.92 -4.84 -10.98
N LEU A 59 12.91 -4.49 -10.16
CA LEU A 59 13.21 -3.11 -9.82
C LEU A 59 13.67 -2.33 -11.06
N GLY A 60 13.20 -1.08 -11.19
CA GLY A 60 13.58 -0.19 -12.29
C GLY A 60 12.77 -0.37 -13.58
N GLU A 61 11.89 -1.37 -13.69
CA GLU A 61 10.98 -1.51 -14.84
C GLU A 61 9.97 -0.36 -14.87
N THR A 62 9.84 0.36 -15.99
CA THR A 62 8.91 1.49 -16.10
C THR A 62 7.59 1.12 -16.78
N GLU A 63 7.54 -0.03 -17.43
CA GLU A 63 6.33 -0.50 -18.12
C GLU A 63 5.24 -0.88 -17.12
N GLN A 64 4.02 -0.41 -17.40
CA GLN A 64 2.84 -0.73 -16.60
C GLN A 64 1.75 -1.24 -17.53
N THR A 65 1.14 -2.35 -17.15
CA THR A 65 -0.10 -2.81 -17.75
C THR A 65 -1.27 -2.12 -17.07
N ALA A 66 -2.19 -1.56 -17.86
CA ALA A 66 -3.38 -0.91 -17.35
C ALA A 66 -4.62 -1.76 -17.68
N LYS A 67 -5.42 -2.08 -16.66
CA LYS A 67 -6.75 -2.66 -16.81
C LYS A 67 -7.79 -1.61 -16.46
N ARG A 68 -8.80 -1.43 -17.31
CA ARG A 68 -9.90 -0.49 -17.12
C ARG A 68 -11.19 -1.25 -16.83
N PHE A 69 -11.88 -0.87 -15.77
CA PHE A 69 -13.14 -1.46 -15.33
C PHE A 69 -14.26 -0.42 -15.39
N LEU A 70 -15.33 -0.73 -16.11
CA LEU A 70 -16.50 0.14 -16.27
C LEU A 70 -17.70 -0.37 -15.47
N ALA A 71 -17.92 -1.68 -15.44
CA ALA A 71 -19.04 -2.30 -14.75
C ALA A 71 -18.85 -2.23 -13.22
N GLU A 72 -19.90 -1.85 -12.48
CA GLU A 72 -19.82 -1.65 -11.02
C GLU A 72 -19.34 -2.90 -10.28
N ASN A 73 -19.83 -4.08 -10.65
CA ASN A 73 -19.43 -5.36 -10.04
C ASN A 73 -17.94 -5.68 -10.21
N GLN A 74 -17.28 -5.14 -11.24
CA GLN A 74 -15.84 -5.27 -11.45
C GLN A 74 -15.06 -4.13 -10.77
N ARG A 75 -15.63 -2.92 -10.72
CA ARG A 75 -14.99 -1.74 -10.11
C ARG A 75 -14.85 -1.84 -8.59
N PHE A 76 -15.75 -2.58 -7.93
CA PHE A 76 -15.82 -2.73 -6.47
C PHE A 76 -15.48 -4.14 -5.99
N THR A 77 -14.85 -4.95 -6.85
CA THR A 77 -14.27 -6.25 -6.47
C THR A 77 -12.95 -6.06 -5.72
N GLU A 78 -12.47 -7.12 -5.07
CA GLU A 78 -11.13 -7.12 -4.48
C GLU A 78 -10.07 -7.21 -5.58
N HIS A 79 -9.17 -6.22 -5.62
CA HIS A 79 -7.97 -6.23 -6.44
C HIS A 79 -6.81 -6.80 -5.63
N THR A 80 -6.35 -7.99 -6.02
CA THR A 80 -5.30 -8.73 -5.30
C THR A 80 -3.95 -8.59 -5.99
N PHE A 81 -2.93 -8.27 -5.20
CA PHE A 81 -1.53 -8.20 -5.61
C PHE A 81 -0.72 -9.17 -4.76
N SER A 82 0.14 -9.97 -5.38
CA SER A 82 1.03 -10.90 -4.67
C SER A 82 2.39 -10.98 -5.35
N ALA A 83 3.43 -11.18 -4.54
CA ALA A 83 4.78 -11.47 -4.98
C ALA A 83 5.63 -11.94 -3.79
N SER A 84 6.83 -12.42 -4.10
CA SER A 84 7.85 -12.64 -3.08
C SER A 84 8.36 -11.31 -2.51
N LEU A 85 8.74 -11.36 -1.24
CA LEU A 85 9.25 -10.25 -0.47
C LEU A 85 10.54 -10.71 0.22
N PRO A 86 11.70 -10.50 -0.42
CA PRO A 86 12.99 -10.85 0.16
C PRO A 86 13.25 -10.18 1.52
N PRO A 87 14.24 -10.67 2.29
CA PRO A 87 14.59 -10.09 3.58
C PRO A 87 14.78 -8.58 3.54
N LEU A 88 14.24 -7.86 4.53
CA LEU A 88 14.37 -6.41 4.67
C LEU A 88 13.99 -5.62 3.40
N THR A 89 12.95 -6.07 2.67
CA THR A 89 12.43 -5.37 1.48
C THR A 89 10.99 -4.92 1.65
N SER A 90 10.55 -4.02 0.76
CA SER A 90 9.20 -3.46 0.76
C SER A 90 8.65 -3.30 -0.65
N ARG A 91 7.33 -3.21 -0.74
CA ARG A 91 6.56 -2.90 -1.96
C ARG A 91 5.53 -1.85 -1.64
N PHE A 92 5.29 -0.96 -2.60
CA PHE A 92 4.43 0.20 -2.38
C PHE A 92 3.27 0.23 -3.37
N PHE A 93 2.11 0.66 -2.87
CA PHE A 93 0.85 0.68 -3.61
C PHE A 93 0.13 1.99 -3.38
N LEU A 94 -0.71 2.37 -4.33
CA LEU A 94 -1.43 3.64 -4.31
C LEU A 94 -2.86 3.47 -4.79
N ILE A 95 -3.82 4.04 -4.06
CA ILE A 95 -5.16 4.31 -4.56
C ILE A 95 -5.33 5.82 -4.64
N GLN A 96 -5.77 6.32 -5.79
CA GLN A 96 -6.14 7.71 -5.99
C GLN A 96 -7.59 7.82 -6.42
N ALA A 97 -8.25 8.87 -5.94
CA ALA A 97 -9.61 9.18 -6.31
C ALA A 97 -9.70 10.50 -7.07
N GLU A 98 -10.41 10.44 -8.19
CA GLU A 98 -10.81 11.55 -9.05
C GLU A 98 -12.34 11.71 -8.97
N LEU A 99 -12.88 11.74 -7.75
CA LEU A 99 -14.31 11.92 -7.48
C LEU A 99 -14.56 12.83 -6.29
N LYS A 100 -15.72 13.49 -6.27
CA LYS A 100 -16.15 14.41 -5.19
C LYS A 100 -16.79 13.66 -4.01
N ASP A 101 -17.42 12.52 -4.28
CA ASP A 101 -18.11 11.73 -3.27
C ASP A 101 -17.13 10.95 -2.39
N ALA A 102 -17.59 10.57 -1.20
CA ALA A 102 -16.80 9.79 -0.25
C ALA A 102 -17.03 8.29 -0.51
N HIS A 103 -15.97 7.60 -0.90
CA HIS A 103 -15.93 6.14 -0.98
C HIS A 103 -15.06 5.57 0.16
N GLY A 104 -15.16 4.26 0.36
CA GLY A 104 -14.34 3.49 1.28
C GLY A 104 -13.23 2.72 0.57
N VAL A 105 -12.18 2.40 1.32
CA VAL A 105 -11.18 1.38 0.96
C VAL A 105 -11.10 0.36 2.07
N GLU A 106 -11.19 -0.92 1.72
CA GLU A 106 -10.84 -2.03 2.60
C GLU A 106 -9.53 -2.65 2.13
N VAL A 107 -8.67 -2.96 3.11
CA VAL A 107 -7.36 -3.58 2.88
C VAL A 107 -7.22 -4.82 3.71
N LYS A 108 -6.79 -5.91 3.07
CA LYS A 108 -6.41 -7.16 3.73
C LYS A 108 -5.00 -7.52 3.32
N LEU A 109 -4.16 -7.80 4.30
CA LEU A 109 -2.79 -8.26 4.06
C LEU A 109 -2.63 -9.67 4.62
N LYS A 110 -2.06 -10.54 3.81
CA LYS A 110 -1.56 -11.83 4.24
C LYS A 110 -0.06 -11.95 3.96
N ILE A 111 0.65 -12.60 4.88
CA ILE A 111 2.05 -13.01 4.72
C ILE A 111 2.10 -14.52 4.92
N ASP A 112 2.68 -15.25 3.98
CA ASP A 112 2.74 -16.71 3.97
C ASP A 112 1.36 -17.37 4.19
N GLY A 113 0.32 -16.75 3.63
CA GLY A 113 -1.08 -17.21 3.72
C GLY A 113 -1.84 -16.82 5.00
N ALA A 114 -1.15 -16.33 6.03
CA ALA A 114 -1.75 -15.90 7.29
C ALA A 114 -2.06 -14.38 7.30
N PRO A 115 -3.16 -13.92 7.93
CA PRO A 115 -3.42 -12.49 8.11
C PRO A 115 -2.27 -11.78 8.83
N SER A 116 -1.94 -10.55 8.42
CA SER A 116 -0.73 -9.87 8.89
C SER A 116 -0.90 -8.34 8.99
N ASP A 117 -0.18 -7.76 9.96
CA ASP A 117 -0.05 -6.31 10.19
C ASP A 117 1.25 -5.74 9.59
N SER A 118 1.99 -6.53 8.81
CA SER A 118 3.30 -6.16 8.21
C SER A 118 3.15 -5.23 7.00
N GLY A 119 2.37 -4.17 7.21
CA GLY A 119 2.22 -3.08 6.28
C GLY A 119 1.89 -1.76 6.96
N LEU A 120 2.09 -0.68 6.22
CA LEU A 120 1.76 0.69 6.61
C LEU A 120 0.72 1.26 5.65
N VAL A 121 -0.07 2.21 6.15
CA VAL A 121 -1.00 3.01 5.37
C VAL A 121 -0.87 4.49 5.70
N VAL A 122 -0.96 5.33 4.67
CA VAL A 122 -1.02 6.80 4.78
C VAL A 122 -2.19 7.32 3.96
N THR A 123 -3.01 8.20 4.54
CA THR A 123 -4.05 8.92 3.79
C THR A 123 -3.55 10.33 3.46
N VAL A 124 -3.74 10.74 2.21
CA VAL A 124 -3.37 12.06 1.71
C VAL A 124 -4.62 12.92 1.65
N PRO A 125 -4.69 14.04 2.40
CA PRO A 125 -5.85 14.93 2.40
C PRO A 125 -6.24 15.40 1.00
N ALA A 126 -7.54 15.56 0.75
CA ALA A 126 -8.04 16.23 -0.45
C ALA A 126 -7.58 17.70 -0.48
N ALA A 127 -7.58 18.32 -1.67
CA ALA A 127 -7.19 19.72 -1.81
C ALA A 127 -8.06 20.63 -0.91
N GLY A 128 -7.44 21.59 -0.24
CA GLY A 128 -8.11 22.48 0.71
C GLY A 128 -8.38 21.86 2.09
N LYS A 129 -8.05 20.59 2.33
CA LYS A 129 -8.07 19.97 3.67
C LYS A 129 -6.66 19.93 4.25
N ALA A 130 -6.46 20.59 5.38
CA ALA A 130 -5.22 20.52 6.14
C ALA A 130 -5.38 19.53 7.29
N THR A 131 -4.86 18.31 7.12
CA THR A 131 -4.72 17.33 8.20
C THR A 131 -3.29 16.86 8.21
N LYS A 132 -2.75 16.62 9.42
CA LYS A 132 -1.44 16.00 9.58
C LYS A 132 -1.44 14.65 8.85
N VAL A 133 -0.49 14.48 7.94
CA VAL A 133 -0.28 13.21 7.25
C VAL A 133 0.45 12.27 8.21
N GLU A 134 -0.15 11.14 8.52
CA GLU A 134 0.44 10.13 9.41
C GLU A 134 0.44 8.77 8.74
N ALA A 135 1.50 8.01 8.99
CA ALA A 135 1.58 6.60 8.65
C ALA A 135 1.22 5.75 9.86
N ARG A 136 0.30 4.82 9.67
CA ARG A 136 -0.13 3.85 10.68
C ARG A 136 0.03 2.43 10.17
N ARG A 137 0.13 1.47 11.08
CA ARG A 137 0.14 0.03 10.75
C ARG A 137 -1.21 -0.39 10.18
N LEU A 138 -1.18 -1.37 9.28
CA LEU A 138 -2.38 -2.15 8.94
C LEU A 138 -2.76 -3.04 10.11
N SER A 139 -4.05 -3.29 10.29
CA SER A 139 -4.55 -4.35 11.20
C SER A 139 -4.54 -5.70 10.47
N ALA A 140 -4.18 -6.77 11.19
CA ALA A 140 -4.19 -8.13 10.68
C ALA A 140 -5.60 -8.62 10.33
N GLU A 141 -6.62 -8.13 11.03
CA GLU A 141 -8.05 -8.40 10.80
C GLU A 141 -8.59 -7.67 9.55
N GLY A 142 -7.82 -6.71 9.04
CA GLY A 142 -8.18 -5.86 7.91
C GLY A 142 -8.34 -4.39 8.31
N THR A 143 -7.97 -3.50 7.39
CA THR A 143 -8.01 -2.05 7.63
C THR A 143 -9.09 -1.41 6.75
N ALA A 144 -10.02 -0.71 7.37
CA ALA A 144 -11.06 0.06 6.70
C ALA A 144 -10.73 1.56 6.70
N LEU A 145 -10.88 2.22 5.56
CA LEU A 145 -10.53 3.62 5.34
C LEU A 145 -11.69 4.34 4.66
N PRO A 146 -12.55 5.04 5.40
CA PRO A 146 -13.61 5.84 4.80
C PRO A 146 -13.05 7.15 4.21
N GLY A 147 -13.74 7.68 3.20
CA GLY A 147 -13.56 9.06 2.74
C GLY A 147 -12.57 9.27 1.59
N ILE A 148 -12.14 8.23 0.86
CA ILE A 148 -11.38 8.44 -0.38
C ILE A 148 -12.28 9.19 -1.40
N GLY A 149 -11.73 10.19 -2.09
CA GLY A 149 -12.45 11.17 -2.90
C GLY A 149 -12.70 12.46 -2.14
N ARG A 150 -13.74 12.48 -1.31
CA ARG A 150 -14.14 13.69 -0.55
C ARG A 150 -13.12 14.13 0.51
N ASP A 151 -12.61 13.22 1.33
CA ASP A 151 -11.79 13.52 2.51
C ASP A 151 -10.30 13.33 2.23
N HIS A 152 -9.97 12.30 1.45
CA HIS A 152 -8.61 11.96 1.05
C HIS A 152 -8.53 11.82 -0.47
N ARG A 153 -7.57 12.48 -1.13
CA ARG A 153 -7.36 12.31 -2.58
C ARG A 153 -6.61 11.03 -2.92
N ALA A 154 -5.85 10.50 -1.96
CA ALA A 154 -5.06 9.29 -2.15
C ALA A 154 -4.89 8.51 -0.85
N VAL A 155 -4.69 7.20 -0.97
CA VAL A 155 -4.24 6.32 0.09
C VAL A 155 -3.03 5.55 -0.41
N TRP A 156 -1.96 5.57 0.36
CA TRP A 156 -0.72 4.86 0.09
C TRP A 156 -0.56 3.68 1.03
N PHE A 157 0.04 2.62 0.51
CA PHE A 157 0.35 1.42 1.28
C PHE A 157 1.80 1.03 1.08
N ALA A 158 2.44 0.56 2.15
CA ALA A 158 3.69 -0.17 2.08
C ALA A 158 3.49 -1.55 2.68
N VAL A 159 3.85 -2.60 1.96
CA VAL A 159 3.93 -3.97 2.48
C VAL A 159 5.41 -4.30 2.61
N PHE A 160 5.81 -4.93 3.70
CA PHE A 160 7.22 -5.15 3.96
C PHE A 160 7.51 -6.46 4.67
N ASN A 161 8.73 -6.94 4.46
CA ASN A 161 9.30 -8.05 5.19
C ASN A 161 10.39 -7.50 6.11
N ALA A 162 10.17 -7.60 7.42
CA ALA A 162 11.16 -7.18 8.41
C ALA A 162 12.11 -8.33 8.80
N ASP A 163 11.85 -9.56 8.38
CA ASP A 163 12.76 -10.69 8.57
C ASP A 163 14.06 -10.43 7.79
N ALA A 164 15.20 -10.65 8.45
CA ALA A 164 16.52 -10.40 7.90
C ALA A 164 17.14 -11.61 7.20
N GLU A 165 16.48 -12.77 7.25
CA GLU A 165 17.04 -14.03 6.75
C GLU A 165 16.09 -14.71 5.76
N ARG A 166 14.77 -14.59 5.99
CA ARG A 166 13.76 -15.34 5.24
C ARG A 166 13.05 -14.48 4.20
N GLU A 167 12.92 -15.00 2.98
CA GLU A 167 11.95 -14.49 2.02
C GLU A 167 10.53 -14.89 2.43
N THR A 168 9.57 -13.98 2.25
CA THR A 168 8.14 -14.22 2.52
C THR A 168 7.31 -14.03 1.25
N GLN A 169 6.07 -14.53 1.25
CA GLN A 169 5.11 -14.29 0.18
C GLN A 169 3.98 -13.41 0.69
N PHE A 170 3.76 -12.25 0.09
CA PHE A 170 2.64 -11.40 0.46
C PHE A 170 1.45 -11.56 -0.48
N GLN A 171 0.27 -11.33 0.07
CA GLN A 171 -0.95 -11.10 -0.69
C GLN A 171 -1.66 -9.87 -0.12
N LEU A 172 -1.76 -8.82 -0.93
CA LEU A 172 -2.45 -7.57 -0.61
C LEU A 172 -3.76 -7.49 -1.40
N GLY A 173 -4.89 -7.53 -0.71
CA GLY A 173 -6.21 -7.27 -1.28
C GLY A 173 -6.64 -5.83 -1.01
N LEU A 174 -6.99 -5.11 -2.08
CA LEU A 174 -7.50 -3.74 -2.03
C LEU A 174 -8.91 -3.70 -2.62
N THR A 175 -9.90 -3.28 -1.83
CA THR A 175 -11.31 -3.22 -2.26
C THR A 175 -11.86 -1.81 -2.11
N LEU A 176 -12.41 -1.26 -3.19
CA LEU A 176 -13.17 -0.01 -3.15
C LEU A 176 -14.60 -0.29 -2.67
N ARG A 177 -15.14 0.61 -1.85
CA ARG A 177 -16.54 0.55 -1.35
C ARG A 177 -17.27 1.83 -1.74
N LYS A 178 -18.45 1.69 -2.35
CA LYS A 178 -19.30 2.82 -2.73
C LYS A 178 -19.90 3.53 -1.51
N ASP A 179 -20.12 2.80 -0.43
CA ASP A 179 -20.64 3.33 0.83
C ASP A 179 -19.55 3.30 1.92
N VAL A 180 -19.58 4.31 2.79
CA VAL A 180 -18.71 4.44 3.97
C VAL A 180 -19.44 4.11 5.27
N ARG A 181 -20.76 3.90 5.23
CA ARG A 181 -21.58 3.53 6.40
C ARG A 181 -21.09 2.21 6.98
N GLY A 182 -20.70 2.25 8.26
CA GLY A 182 -20.18 1.08 8.99
C GLY A 182 -18.65 0.95 9.02
N MET A 183 -17.91 1.77 8.25
CA MET A 183 -16.45 1.79 8.32
C MET A 183 -15.99 2.60 9.53
N LYS A 184 -15.37 1.93 10.51
CA LYS A 184 -14.71 2.58 11.64
C LYS A 184 -13.33 3.08 11.20
N LYS A 185 -12.92 4.27 11.65
CA LYS A 185 -11.61 4.88 11.35
C LYS A 185 -10.47 4.17 12.08
#